data_AF-A0A2G9TDU5-F1
#
_entry.id   AF-A0A2G9TDU5-F1
#
_cell.length_a   1.000
_cell.length_b   1.000
_cell.length_c   1.000
_cell.angle_alpha   90.00
_cell.angle_beta   90.00
_cell.angle_gamma   90.00
#
_symmetry.space_group_name_H-M   'P 1'
#
loop_
_entity.id
_entity.type
_entity.pdbx_description
1 polymer ?
#
loop_
_entity_poly.entity_id
_entity_poly.type
_entity_poly.pdbx_seq_one_letter_code
_entity_poly.pdbx_strand_id
1 'polypeptide(L)'
;HKRISQKENCKVNGEVSGQADYTPVFLSDMPSYFYSKNFPVDVAMISVSPPDERGFCTFGPNLDTSKAAVEMANKVIALVNPRIPVTHGNTLLHQSRIDYMVECDRELYGPPEETTLSEIETKIGKLIADNLVENGATLQLGIGAIPDSSLVAMKNHKDLGVHTELLGGGVIDLIEKGVINNSKKSLMPGKVVTTFAFGSPKFYRFLHNNPMIRKGIQLS
;
A
#
# COMPACT_ATOMS: atom_id res chain seq x y z
N HIS A 1 -12.13 -1.97 32.89
CA HIS A 1 -11.87 -3.05 31.92
C HIS A 1 -10.37 -3.31 31.83
N LYS A 2 -9.95 -4.57 31.94
CA LYS A 2 -8.55 -5.01 32.15
C LYS A 2 -7.67 -4.64 30.95
N ARG A 3 -6.64 -3.82 31.17
CA ARG A 3 -5.53 -3.63 30.22
C ARG A 3 -4.69 -4.91 30.21
N ILE A 4 -4.63 -5.59 29.07
CA ILE A 4 -3.65 -6.67 28.84
C ILE A 4 -2.42 -5.99 28.25
N SER A 5 -1.39 -5.76 29.07
CA SER A 5 -0.09 -5.30 28.57
C SER A 5 0.69 -6.52 28.08
N GLN A 6 0.80 -6.71 26.78
CA GLN A 6 1.87 -7.52 26.21
C GLN A 6 3.05 -6.59 25.94
N LYS A 7 4.09 -6.69 26.78
CA LYS A 7 5.39 -6.07 26.53
C LYS A 7 6.20 -7.05 25.69
N GLU A 8 6.21 -6.87 24.37
CA GLU A 8 7.24 -7.47 23.52
C GLU A 8 7.87 -6.40 22.64
N ASN A 9 9.21 -6.39 22.67
CA ASN A 9 10.17 -5.42 22.16
C ASN A 9 9.84 -4.79 20.78
N CYS A 10 9.26 -3.58 20.79
CA CYS A 10 9.38 -2.64 19.67
C CYS A 10 10.08 -1.36 20.17
N LYS A 11 11.24 -1.02 19.58
CA LYS A 11 11.97 0.20 19.92
C LYS A 11 11.41 1.38 19.11
N VAL A 12 10.23 1.85 19.50
CA VAL A 12 9.78 3.20 19.19
C VAL A 12 10.01 4.03 20.45
N ASN A 13 10.79 5.12 20.36
CA ASN A 13 11.25 5.90 21.54
C ASN A 13 10.10 6.40 22.45
N GLY A 14 8.86 6.48 21.96
CA GLY A 14 7.67 6.82 22.75
C GLY A 14 7.05 5.67 23.55
N GLU A 15 7.15 4.42 23.07
CA GLU A 15 6.59 3.26 23.78
C GLU A 15 7.45 2.89 24.99
N VAL A 16 8.78 2.97 24.83
CA VAL A 16 9.75 2.69 25.91
C VAL A 16 9.65 3.74 27.03
N SER A 17 9.27 4.98 26.70
CA SER A 17 9.04 6.06 27.67
C SER A 17 7.61 6.08 28.25
N GLY A 18 6.74 5.16 27.84
CA GLY A 18 5.33 5.12 28.28
C GLY A 18 4.46 6.26 27.74
N GLN A 19 4.92 6.94 26.68
CA GLN A 19 4.24 8.07 26.02
C GLN A 19 3.36 7.62 24.84
N ALA A 20 3.36 6.32 24.52
CA ALA A 20 2.55 5.73 23.47
C ALA A 20 1.89 4.43 23.94
N ASP A 21 0.68 4.17 23.45
CA ASP A 21 -0.05 2.92 23.64
C ASP A 21 0.05 2.06 22.37
N TYR A 22 0.32 0.77 22.54
CA TYR A 22 0.33 -0.21 21.45
C TYR A 22 -0.91 -1.11 21.53
N THR A 23 -1.64 -1.22 20.43
CA THR A 23 -2.78 -2.15 20.30
C THR A 23 -2.40 -3.27 19.35
N PRO A 24 -2.22 -4.52 19.82
CA PRO A 24 -1.97 -5.65 18.94
C PRO A 24 -3.26 -6.01 18.18
N VAL A 25 -3.20 -5.95 16.85
CA VAL A 25 -4.34 -6.22 15.96
C VAL A 25 -3.83 -6.57 14.57
N PHE A 26 -4.50 -7.52 13.90
CA PHE A 26 -4.21 -7.80 12.50
C PHE A 26 -4.69 -6.65 11.62
N LEU A 27 -3.89 -6.25 10.64
CA LEU A 27 -4.25 -5.16 9.74
C LEU A 27 -5.57 -5.43 8.99
N SER A 28 -5.84 -6.70 8.66
CA SER A 28 -7.10 -7.14 8.04
C SER A 28 -8.34 -6.89 8.90
N ASP A 29 -8.19 -6.90 10.22
CA ASP A 29 -9.30 -6.76 11.15
C ASP A 29 -9.61 -5.30 11.47
N MET A 30 -8.63 -4.41 11.30
CA MET A 30 -8.75 -2.99 11.60
C MET A 30 -9.99 -2.30 11.00
N PRO A 31 -10.40 -2.54 9.74
CA PRO A 31 -11.64 -2.00 9.22
C PRO A 31 -12.87 -2.37 10.08
N SER A 32 -12.97 -3.64 10.51
CA SER A 32 -14.09 -4.12 11.33
C SER A 32 -14.17 -3.41 12.69
N TYR A 33 -13.03 -3.05 13.26
CA TYR A 33 -12.94 -2.30 14.51
C TYR A 33 -13.46 -0.85 14.37
N PHE A 34 -13.27 -0.22 13.21
CA PHE A 34 -13.89 1.07 12.91
C PHE A 34 -15.41 0.92 12.72
N TYR A 35 -15.85 -0.04 11.90
CA TYR A 35 -17.27 -0.24 11.60
C TYR A 35 -18.09 -0.62 12.84
N SER A 36 -17.53 -1.43 13.75
CA SER A 36 -18.17 -1.79 15.01
C SER A 36 -18.13 -0.68 16.07
N LYS A 37 -17.46 0.45 15.78
CA LYS A 37 -17.22 1.56 16.71
C LYS A 37 -16.42 1.17 17.97
N ASN A 38 -15.72 0.05 17.94
CA ASN A 38 -14.76 -0.32 18.99
C ASN A 38 -13.56 0.66 19.00
N PHE A 39 -13.23 1.23 17.84
CA PHE A 39 -12.33 2.37 17.69
C PHE A 39 -13.11 3.55 17.10
N PRO A 40 -13.76 4.39 17.93
CA PRO A 40 -14.44 5.57 17.44
C PRO A 40 -13.43 6.57 16.85
N VAL A 41 -13.80 7.20 15.74
CA VAL A 41 -12.99 8.21 15.06
C VAL A 41 -13.75 9.52 15.06
N ASP A 42 -13.26 10.51 15.80
CA ASP A 42 -13.87 11.83 15.79
C ASP A 42 -13.47 12.62 14.53
N VAL A 43 -12.20 12.55 14.15
CA VAL A 43 -11.66 13.24 12.98
C VAL A 43 -10.75 12.31 12.21
N ALA A 44 -11.00 12.15 10.91
CA ALA A 44 -10.09 11.51 9.97
C ALA A 44 -9.36 12.59 9.14
N MET A 45 -8.03 12.60 9.20
CA MET A 45 -7.18 13.43 8.35
C MET A 45 -6.55 12.58 7.26
N ILE A 46 -6.84 12.90 6.01
CA ILE A 46 -6.39 12.13 4.84
C ILE A 46 -5.72 13.03 3.82
N SER A 47 -4.93 12.44 2.93
CA SER A 47 -4.48 13.13 1.71
C SER A 47 -5.12 12.48 0.50
N VAL A 48 -5.62 13.30 -0.43
CA VAL A 48 -6.36 12.83 -1.60
C VAL A 48 -5.96 13.59 -2.87
N SER A 49 -6.22 12.99 -4.03
CA SER A 49 -6.14 13.72 -5.30
C SER A 49 -7.21 14.82 -5.37
N PRO A 50 -7.03 15.83 -6.23
CA PRO A 50 -8.11 16.75 -6.58
C PRO A 50 -9.37 16.00 -7.01
N PRO A 51 -10.57 16.54 -6.73
CA PRO A 51 -11.81 15.97 -7.26
C PRO A 51 -11.81 16.05 -8.79
N ASP A 52 -12.30 15.00 -9.44
CA ASP A 52 -12.55 15.00 -10.88
C ASP A 52 -13.82 15.82 -11.24
N GLU A 53 -14.18 15.85 -12.53
CA GLU A 53 -15.39 16.54 -13.03
C GLU A 53 -16.69 16.04 -12.38
N ARG A 54 -16.68 14.86 -11.76
CA ARG A 54 -17.81 14.25 -11.07
C ARG A 54 -17.72 14.38 -9.55
N GLY A 55 -16.75 15.14 -9.05
CA GLY A 55 -16.55 15.39 -7.62
C GLY A 55 -15.86 14.24 -6.86
N PHE A 56 -15.23 13.28 -7.55
CA PHE A 56 -14.52 12.17 -6.91
C PHE A 56 -13.04 12.45 -6.75
N CYS A 57 -12.57 12.39 -5.50
CA CYS A 57 -11.17 12.29 -5.14
C CYS A 57 -10.74 10.82 -5.10
N THR A 58 -9.42 10.59 -5.08
CA THR A 58 -8.84 9.27 -4.76
C THR A 58 -7.95 9.33 -3.53
N PHE A 59 -7.91 8.26 -2.74
CA PHE A 59 -6.93 8.09 -1.65
C PHE A 59 -5.48 7.87 -2.14
N GLY A 60 -5.27 7.74 -3.46
CA GLY A 60 -3.99 7.49 -4.09
C GLY A 60 -3.23 6.28 -3.53
N PRO A 61 -1.99 6.46 -3.05
CA PRO A 61 -1.12 5.35 -2.66
C PRO A 61 -1.57 4.65 -1.37
N ASN A 62 -2.43 5.24 -0.54
CA ASN A 62 -2.87 4.65 0.73
C ASN A 62 -4.36 4.35 0.72
N LEU A 63 -4.77 3.09 0.76
CA LEU A 63 -6.20 2.75 0.92
C LEU A 63 -6.45 2.09 2.27
N ASP A 64 -5.59 1.12 2.60
CA ASP A 64 -5.47 0.45 3.91
C ASP A 64 -6.76 0.46 4.75
N THR A 65 -6.67 0.99 5.95
CA THR A 65 -7.78 1.14 6.89
C THR A 65 -8.36 2.55 6.82
N SER A 66 -7.71 3.46 6.09
CA SER A 66 -8.09 4.86 5.89
C SER A 66 -9.52 5.01 5.38
N LYS A 67 -9.95 4.14 4.46
CA LYS A 67 -11.34 4.18 3.96
C LYS A 67 -12.35 3.93 5.10
N ALA A 68 -12.16 2.87 5.88
CA ALA A 68 -13.04 2.54 6.99
C ALA A 68 -13.03 3.64 8.06
N ALA A 69 -11.86 4.22 8.34
CA ALA A 69 -11.75 5.34 9.26
C ALA A 69 -12.54 6.57 8.77
N VAL A 70 -12.45 6.92 7.49
CA VAL A 70 -13.19 8.04 6.87
C VAL A 70 -14.69 7.79 6.84
N GLU A 71 -15.12 6.56 6.56
CA GLU A 71 -16.55 6.22 6.53
C GLU A 71 -17.21 6.32 7.91
N MET A 72 -16.43 6.08 8.98
CA MET A 72 -16.89 6.08 10.36
C MET A 72 -16.58 7.37 11.13
N ALA A 73 -15.81 8.29 10.54
CA ALA A 73 -15.42 9.53 11.20
C ALA A 73 -16.60 10.52 11.33
N ASN A 74 -16.64 11.25 12.45
CA ASN A 74 -17.58 12.36 12.61
C ASN A 74 -17.22 13.55 11.71
N LYS A 75 -15.92 13.77 11.48
CA LYS A 75 -15.37 14.82 10.61
C LYS A 75 -14.25 14.31 9.73
N VAL A 76 -14.22 14.76 8.48
CA VAL A 76 -13.19 14.41 7.50
C VAL A 76 -12.49 15.67 7.02
N ILE A 77 -11.17 15.74 7.23
CA ILE A 77 -10.30 16.81 6.73
C ILE A 77 -9.40 16.21 5.66
N ALA A 78 -9.49 16.72 4.44
CA ALA A 78 -8.70 16.24 3.31
C ALA A 78 -7.65 17.26 2.90
N LEU A 79 -6.39 16.85 2.91
CA LEU A 79 -5.30 17.53 2.22
C LEU A 79 -5.38 17.18 0.73
N VAL A 80 -5.81 18.14 -0.08
CA VAL A 80 -5.98 17.95 -1.52
C VAL A 80 -4.64 18.26 -2.19
N ASN A 81 -4.02 17.24 -2.78
CA ASN A 81 -2.69 17.37 -3.37
C ASN A 81 -2.68 16.86 -4.82
N PRO A 82 -2.40 17.73 -5.82
CA PRO A 82 -2.37 17.33 -7.23
C PRO A 82 -1.28 16.30 -7.57
N ARG A 83 -0.26 16.15 -6.70
CA ARG A 83 0.78 15.13 -6.87
C ARG A 83 0.35 13.73 -6.40
N ILE A 84 -0.82 13.58 -5.77
CA ILE A 84 -1.34 12.27 -5.38
C ILE A 84 -1.82 11.53 -6.63
N PRO A 85 -1.31 10.29 -6.89
CA PRO A 85 -1.72 9.53 -8.06
C PRO A 85 -3.20 9.16 -8.00
N VAL A 86 -3.91 9.33 -9.12
CA VAL A 86 -5.24 8.76 -9.30
C VAL A 86 -5.08 7.26 -9.43
N THR A 87 -5.62 6.49 -8.49
CA THR A 87 -5.50 5.03 -8.48
C THR A 87 -6.85 4.37 -8.65
N HIS A 88 -6.89 3.19 -9.27
CA HIS A 88 -8.13 2.44 -9.47
C HIS A 88 -8.39 1.44 -8.34
N GLY A 89 -9.65 1.02 -8.22
CA GLY A 89 -10.11 0.08 -7.21
C GLY A 89 -11.06 0.74 -6.23
N ASN A 90 -11.03 0.34 -4.95
CA ASN A 90 -11.92 0.88 -3.92
C ASN A 90 -11.41 2.21 -3.33
N THR A 91 -10.84 3.07 -4.17
CA THR A 91 -10.07 4.26 -3.79
C THR A 91 -10.83 5.58 -3.93
N LEU A 92 -12.06 5.53 -4.45
CA LEU A 92 -12.86 6.72 -4.68
C LEU A 92 -13.49 7.25 -3.38
N LEU A 93 -13.47 8.57 -3.22
CA LEU A 93 -14.14 9.31 -2.17
C LEU A 93 -14.80 10.54 -2.80
N HIS A 94 -16.13 10.63 -2.75
CA HIS A 94 -16.82 11.82 -3.25
C HIS A 94 -16.62 13.00 -2.29
N GLN A 95 -16.39 14.20 -2.83
CA GLN A 95 -16.11 15.40 -2.04
C GLN A 95 -17.22 15.76 -1.03
N SER A 96 -18.46 15.34 -1.27
CA SER A 96 -19.56 15.55 -0.31
C SER A 96 -19.40 14.77 1.00
N ARG A 97 -18.43 13.85 1.08
CA ARG A 97 -18.04 13.12 2.29
C ARG A 97 -16.90 13.79 3.04
N ILE A 98 -16.43 14.95 2.59
CA ILE A 98 -15.32 15.70 3.17
C ILE A 98 -15.86 16.99 3.78
N ASP A 99 -15.60 17.22 5.07
CA ASP A 99 -16.04 18.44 5.77
C ASP A 99 -15.13 19.63 5.46
N TYR A 100 -13.81 19.40 5.35
CA TYR A 100 -12.84 20.45 5.06
C TYR A 100 -11.82 19.98 4.02
N MET A 101 -11.64 20.77 2.97
CA MET A 101 -10.62 20.55 1.94
C MET A 101 -9.55 21.63 2.07
N VAL A 102 -8.29 21.21 2.25
CA VAL A 102 -7.14 22.10 2.36
C VAL A 102 -6.19 21.77 1.22
N GLU A 103 -6.00 22.72 0.32
CA GLU A 103 -5.07 22.55 -0.80
C GLU A 103 -3.63 22.51 -0.30
N CYS A 104 -2.84 21.60 -0.84
CA CYS A 104 -1.40 21.61 -0.68
C CYS A 104 -0.73 21.13 -1.96
N ASP A 105 0.45 21.65 -2.24
CA ASP A 105 1.27 21.16 -3.35
C ASP A 105 2.63 20.73 -2.80
N ARG A 106 2.72 19.45 -2.42
CA ARG A 106 3.94 18.87 -1.86
C ARG A 106 4.25 17.53 -2.49
N GLU A 107 5.53 17.27 -2.72
CA GLU A 107 6.00 15.96 -3.13
C GLU A 107 5.59 14.90 -2.10
N LEU A 108 5.19 13.73 -2.60
CA LEU A 108 4.89 12.59 -1.76
C LEU A 108 6.20 12.07 -1.16
N TYR A 109 6.17 11.75 0.12
CA TYR A 109 7.30 11.15 0.79
C TYR A 109 7.58 9.75 0.21
N GLY A 110 8.85 9.44 0.01
CA GLY A 110 9.29 8.18 -0.57
C GLY A 110 10.78 7.94 -0.35
N PRO A 111 11.25 6.69 -0.47
CA PRO A 111 12.66 6.36 -0.48
C PRO A 111 13.35 6.92 -1.74
N PRO A 112 14.69 7.01 -1.74
CA PRO A 112 15.45 7.29 -2.95
C PRO A 112 15.17 6.24 -4.04
N GLU A 113 15.35 6.62 -5.31
CA GLU A 113 15.03 5.76 -6.46
C GLU A 113 15.91 4.51 -6.57
N GLU A 114 17.17 4.61 -6.16
CA GLU A 114 18.14 3.52 -6.23
C GLU A 114 18.54 3.06 -4.83
N THR A 115 18.48 1.75 -4.62
CA THR A 115 19.05 1.11 -3.43
C THR A 115 20.16 0.18 -3.89
N THR A 116 21.38 0.42 -3.40
CA THR A 116 22.53 -0.44 -3.66
C THR A 116 22.35 -1.75 -2.90
N LEU A 117 22.32 -2.88 -3.62
CA LEU A 117 22.21 -4.20 -3.02
C LEU A 117 23.59 -4.71 -2.62
N SER A 118 23.73 -5.18 -1.39
CA SER A 118 24.91 -5.90 -0.94
C SER A 118 25.02 -7.29 -1.58
N GLU A 119 26.19 -7.89 -1.49
CA GLU A 119 26.41 -9.27 -1.93
C GLU A 119 25.52 -10.27 -1.17
N ILE A 120 25.28 -10.02 0.12
CA ILE A 120 24.43 -10.87 0.96
C ILE A 120 22.98 -10.80 0.49
N GLU A 121 22.45 -9.60 0.29
CA GLU A 121 21.08 -9.41 -0.20
C GLU A 121 20.92 -10.00 -1.60
N THR A 122 21.90 -9.80 -2.48
CA THR A 122 21.94 -10.40 -3.82
C THR A 122 21.89 -11.93 -3.77
N LYS A 123 22.66 -12.53 -2.85
CA LYS A 123 22.67 -13.98 -2.67
C LYS A 123 21.34 -14.50 -2.14
N ILE A 124 20.73 -13.81 -1.17
CA ILE A 124 19.40 -14.16 -0.66
C ILE A 124 18.34 -14.10 -1.77
N GLY A 125 18.32 -13.03 -2.56
CA GLY A 125 17.36 -12.87 -3.64
C GLY A 125 17.46 -13.97 -4.70
N LYS A 126 18.68 -14.37 -5.08
CA LYS A 126 18.91 -15.52 -5.97
C LYS A 126 18.40 -16.83 -5.37
N LEU A 127 18.71 -17.09 -4.10
CA LEU A 127 18.24 -18.33 -3.46
C LEU A 127 16.71 -18.40 -3.42
N ILE A 128 16.03 -17.29 -3.15
CA ILE A 128 14.57 -17.21 -3.18
C ILE A 128 14.04 -17.47 -4.60
N ALA A 129 14.54 -16.72 -5.58
CA ALA A 129 14.07 -16.82 -6.95
C ALA A 129 14.32 -18.21 -7.53
N ASP A 130 15.53 -18.74 -7.41
CA ASP A 130 15.94 -19.98 -8.10
C ASP A 130 15.36 -21.25 -7.46
N ASN A 131 15.07 -21.23 -6.15
CA ASN A 131 14.68 -22.44 -5.42
C ASN A 131 13.24 -22.45 -4.93
N LEU A 132 12.58 -21.29 -4.82
CA LEU A 132 11.27 -21.19 -4.16
C LEU A 132 10.18 -20.57 -5.04
N VAL A 133 10.53 -19.95 -6.16
CA VAL A 133 9.57 -19.28 -7.04
C VAL A 133 9.43 -20.03 -8.35
N GLU A 134 8.20 -20.43 -8.66
CA GLU A 134 7.86 -21.07 -9.92
C GLU A 134 7.30 -20.05 -10.93
N ASN A 135 7.38 -20.38 -12.22
CA ASN A 135 6.64 -19.63 -13.23
C ASN A 135 5.13 -19.68 -12.94
N GLY A 136 4.43 -18.57 -13.12
CA GLY A 136 3.02 -18.46 -12.78
C GLY A 136 2.72 -18.17 -11.31
N ALA A 137 3.73 -18.08 -10.43
CA ALA A 137 3.52 -17.79 -9.01
C ALA A 137 2.87 -16.42 -8.79
N THR A 138 2.03 -16.32 -7.75
CA THR A 138 1.47 -15.04 -7.28
C THR A 138 2.27 -14.53 -6.08
N LEU A 139 2.94 -13.41 -6.25
CA LEU A 139 3.87 -12.84 -5.29
C LEU A 139 3.15 -11.94 -4.27
N GLN A 140 3.51 -12.15 -3.00
CA GLN A 140 3.29 -11.22 -1.90
C GLN A 140 4.69 -10.81 -1.39
N LEU A 141 4.98 -9.50 -1.43
CA LEU A 141 6.31 -8.96 -1.15
C LEU A 141 6.20 -7.66 -0.36
N GLY A 142 7.14 -7.44 0.56
CA GLY A 142 7.35 -6.14 1.19
C GLY A 142 8.23 -5.21 0.36
N ILE A 143 8.68 -4.13 0.98
CA ILE A 143 9.69 -3.21 0.43
C ILE A 143 11.06 -3.45 1.05
N GLY A 144 12.11 -3.04 0.35
CA GLY A 144 13.50 -3.06 0.86
C GLY A 144 14.40 -4.03 0.10
N ALA A 145 15.66 -4.07 0.52
CA ALA A 145 16.72 -4.70 -0.26
C ALA A 145 16.51 -6.20 -0.55
N ILE A 146 15.97 -6.98 0.38
CA ILE A 146 15.74 -8.42 0.16
C ILE A 146 14.59 -8.66 -0.84
N PRO A 147 13.38 -8.07 -0.68
CA PRO A 147 12.35 -8.13 -1.71
C PRO A 147 12.82 -7.64 -3.08
N ASP A 148 13.52 -6.51 -3.14
CA ASP A 148 14.01 -5.94 -4.40
C ASP A 148 15.06 -6.84 -5.06
N SER A 149 15.99 -7.40 -4.28
CA SER A 149 16.96 -8.38 -4.76
C SER A 149 16.29 -9.65 -5.32
N SER A 150 15.23 -10.12 -4.66
CA SER A 150 14.46 -11.27 -5.11
C SER A 150 13.80 -10.97 -6.46
N LEU A 151 13.19 -9.80 -6.62
CA LEU A 151 12.62 -9.34 -7.89
C LEU A 151 13.68 -9.24 -9.00
N VAL A 152 14.85 -8.68 -8.71
CA VAL A 152 15.96 -8.60 -9.68
C VAL A 152 16.38 -10.00 -10.15
N ALA A 153 16.44 -10.97 -9.23
CA ALA A 153 16.76 -12.36 -9.56
C ALA A 153 15.64 -13.06 -10.35
N MET A 154 14.38 -12.62 -10.21
CA MET A 154 13.23 -13.20 -10.92
C MET A 154 13.12 -12.80 -12.39
N LYS A 155 14.05 -12.00 -12.96
CA LYS A 155 13.99 -11.49 -14.34
C LYS A 155 13.79 -12.52 -15.46
N ASN A 156 14.11 -13.79 -15.22
CA ASN A 156 13.96 -14.88 -16.20
C ASN A 156 12.70 -15.75 -15.98
N HIS A 157 11.93 -15.47 -14.93
CA HIS A 157 10.66 -16.14 -14.68
C HIS A 157 9.60 -15.66 -15.68
N LYS A 158 8.48 -16.35 -15.72
CA LYS A 158 7.38 -16.11 -16.65
C LYS A 158 6.05 -16.11 -15.93
N ASP A 159 5.15 -15.28 -16.42
CA ASP A 159 3.74 -15.24 -16.03
C ASP A 159 3.49 -15.00 -14.54
N LEU A 160 4.39 -14.29 -13.86
CA LEU A 160 4.23 -13.97 -12.45
C LEU A 160 3.03 -13.05 -12.22
N GLY A 161 2.37 -13.22 -11.09
CA GLY A 161 1.32 -12.36 -10.58
C GLY A 161 1.74 -11.62 -9.32
N VAL A 162 1.02 -10.54 -8.99
CA VAL A 162 1.23 -9.79 -7.74
C VAL A 162 -0.10 -9.61 -7.03
N HIS A 163 -0.12 -10.04 -5.77
CA HIS A 163 -1.18 -9.80 -4.81
C HIS A 163 -0.50 -9.54 -3.47
N THR A 164 -0.33 -8.27 -3.12
CA THR A 164 0.49 -7.89 -1.96
C THR A 164 -0.15 -6.81 -1.11
N GLU A 165 0.09 -6.83 0.19
CA GLU A 165 -0.35 -5.77 1.10
C GLU A 165 0.24 -4.41 0.68
N LEU A 166 1.57 -4.33 0.62
CA LEU A 166 2.34 -3.14 0.30
C LEU A 166 3.07 -3.31 -1.04
N LEU A 167 2.78 -2.44 -2.00
CA LEU A 167 3.45 -2.42 -3.29
C LEU A 167 4.62 -1.42 -3.33
N GLY A 168 5.79 -1.89 -3.72
CA GLY A 168 6.99 -1.07 -3.95
C GLY A 168 7.38 -0.96 -5.42
N GLY A 169 8.36 -0.09 -5.71
CA GLY A 169 8.84 0.19 -7.06
C GLY A 169 9.62 -0.95 -7.74
N GLY A 170 10.10 -1.95 -6.99
CA GLY A 170 10.88 -3.06 -7.55
C GLY A 170 10.13 -3.89 -8.61
N VAL A 171 8.80 -3.84 -8.63
CA VAL A 171 7.99 -4.59 -9.61
C VAL A 171 7.97 -3.94 -11.01
N ILE A 172 8.31 -2.65 -11.13
CA ILE A 172 8.14 -1.88 -12.37
C ILE A 172 8.89 -2.56 -13.53
N ASP A 173 10.18 -2.87 -13.34
CA ASP A 173 11.04 -3.45 -14.38
C ASP A 173 10.53 -4.82 -14.85
N LEU A 174 10.04 -5.66 -13.93
CA LEU A 174 9.49 -6.97 -14.28
C LEU A 174 8.12 -6.87 -14.97
N ILE A 175 7.31 -5.87 -14.64
CA ILE A 175 6.05 -5.59 -15.35
C ILE A 175 6.34 -5.14 -16.77
N GLU A 176 7.25 -4.17 -16.94
CA GLU A 176 7.63 -3.64 -18.26
C GLU A 176 8.24 -4.72 -19.17
N LYS A 177 8.98 -5.69 -18.59
CA LYS A 177 9.51 -6.86 -19.30
C LYS A 177 8.48 -7.97 -19.56
N GLY A 178 7.26 -7.84 -19.06
CA GLY A 178 6.21 -8.86 -19.20
C GLY A 178 6.41 -10.11 -18.33
N VAL A 179 7.42 -10.12 -17.45
CA VAL A 179 7.67 -11.18 -16.47
C VAL A 179 6.52 -11.23 -15.46
N ILE A 180 6.11 -10.06 -14.94
CA ILE A 180 4.89 -9.89 -14.18
C ILE A 180 3.78 -9.46 -15.12
N ASN A 181 2.84 -10.37 -15.40
CA ASN A 181 1.69 -10.09 -16.26
C ASN A 181 0.35 -10.46 -15.61
N ASN A 182 0.37 -11.09 -14.43
CA ASN A 182 -0.81 -11.46 -13.66
C ASN A 182 -1.76 -12.44 -14.37
N SER A 183 -1.35 -13.09 -15.47
CA SER A 183 -2.23 -13.92 -16.31
C SER A 183 -2.63 -15.24 -15.66
N LYS A 184 -1.81 -15.76 -14.74
CA LYS A 184 -2.02 -17.04 -14.04
C LYS A 184 -2.70 -16.91 -12.68
N LYS A 185 -3.01 -15.68 -12.24
CA LYS A 185 -3.71 -15.46 -10.96
C LYS A 185 -5.11 -16.05 -11.01
N SER A 186 -5.50 -16.76 -9.94
CA SER A 186 -6.86 -17.26 -9.76
C SER A 186 -7.87 -16.14 -9.48
N LEU A 187 -7.43 -15.07 -8.80
CA LEU A 187 -8.25 -13.90 -8.47
C LEU A 187 -7.73 -12.65 -9.19
N MET A 188 -8.64 -11.95 -9.88
CA MET A 188 -8.33 -10.73 -10.64
C MET A 188 -7.14 -10.92 -11.62
N PRO A 189 -7.24 -11.86 -12.59
CA PRO A 189 -6.21 -12.05 -13.60
C PRO A 189 -5.97 -10.76 -14.39
N GLY A 190 -4.72 -10.53 -14.77
CA GLY A 190 -4.27 -9.33 -15.48
C GLY A 190 -4.16 -8.07 -14.61
N LYS A 191 -4.42 -8.15 -13.29
CA LYS A 191 -4.30 -7.02 -12.36
C LYS A 191 -3.25 -7.28 -11.29
N VAL A 192 -2.41 -6.28 -11.03
CA VAL A 192 -1.65 -6.17 -9.77
C VAL A 192 -2.62 -5.74 -8.70
N VAL A 193 -2.71 -6.49 -7.61
CA VAL A 193 -3.63 -6.19 -6.51
C VAL A 193 -2.83 -5.78 -5.28
N THR A 194 -3.21 -4.64 -4.69
CA THR A 194 -2.55 -4.16 -3.47
C THR A 194 -3.43 -3.36 -2.54
N THR A 195 -3.06 -3.21 -1.27
CA THR A 195 -3.78 -2.41 -0.29
C THR A 195 -3.21 -0.99 -0.21
N PHE A 196 -1.89 -0.85 -0.10
CA PHE A 196 -1.22 0.44 -0.14
C PHE A 196 0.12 0.34 -0.87
N ALA A 197 0.70 1.48 -1.22
CA ALA A 197 1.87 1.56 -2.08
C ALA A 197 2.83 2.62 -1.54
N PHE A 198 4.12 2.32 -1.56
CA PHE A 198 5.15 3.22 -1.07
C PHE A 198 6.38 3.12 -1.94
N GLY A 199 6.90 4.27 -2.39
CA GLY A 199 8.07 4.28 -3.26
C GLY A 199 8.44 5.67 -3.70
N SER A 200 9.31 5.74 -4.70
CA SER A 200 9.86 6.99 -5.22
C SER A 200 8.83 7.79 -6.04
N PRO A 201 9.13 9.05 -6.37
CA PRO A 201 8.31 9.83 -7.31
C PRO A 201 8.08 9.13 -8.65
N LYS A 202 9.07 8.40 -9.19
CA LYS A 202 8.90 7.56 -10.39
C LYS A 202 7.84 6.48 -10.18
N PHE A 203 7.83 5.82 -9.03
CA PHE A 203 6.82 4.82 -8.72
C PHE A 203 5.42 5.43 -8.58
N TYR A 204 5.28 6.59 -7.94
CA TYR A 204 3.98 7.26 -7.87
C TYR A 204 3.46 7.67 -9.26
N ARG A 205 4.33 8.13 -10.16
CA ARG A 205 3.96 8.36 -11.57
C ARG A 205 3.52 7.08 -12.27
N PHE A 206 4.19 5.95 -12.02
CA PHE A 206 3.80 4.64 -12.56
C PHE A 206 2.41 4.17 -12.07
N LEU A 207 2.03 4.50 -10.83
CA LEU A 207 0.70 4.17 -10.29
C LEU A 207 -0.41 5.04 -10.90
N HIS A 208 -0.10 6.28 -11.27
CA HIS A 208 -1.08 7.27 -11.72
C HIS A 208 -1.84 6.78 -12.96
N ASN A 209 -3.16 6.61 -12.81
CA ASN A 209 -4.11 6.19 -13.83
C ASN A 209 -3.70 4.91 -14.58
N ASN A 210 -3.00 3.99 -13.90
CA ASN A 210 -2.54 2.75 -14.49
C ASN A 210 -3.59 1.64 -14.31
N PRO A 211 -4.30 1.21 -15.38
CA PRO A 211 -5.39 0.27 -15.28
C PRO A 211 -4.95 -1.14 -14.85
N MET A 212 -3.66 -1.46 -14.92
CA MET A 212 -3.13 -2.74 -14.42
C MET A 212 -3.16 -2.81 -12.88
N ILE A 213 -3.07 -1.66 -12.20
CA ILE A 213 -3.04 -1.59 -10.75
C ILE A 213 -4.46 -1.46 -10.20
N ARG A 214 -4.83 -2.35 -9.28
CA ARG A 214 -6.10 -2.32 -8.57
C ARG A 214 -5.86 -2.31 -7.07
N LYS A 215 -6.35 -1.26 -6.40
CA LYS A 215 -6.23 -1.10 -4.96
C LYS A 215 -7.49 -1.52 -4.21
N GLY A 216 -7.29 -2.31 -3.17
CA GLY A 216 -8.36 -2.85 -2.33
C GLY A 216 -9.03 -4.07 -2.94
N ILE A 217 -9.24 -5.07 -2.08
CA ILE A 217 -10.12 -6.20 -2.33
C ILE A 217 -11.30 -5.98 -1.41
N GLN A 218 -12.50 -5.86 -1.98
CA GLN A 218 -13.69 -6.07 -1.18
C GLN A 218 -13.75 -7.58 -0.96
N LEU A 219 -13.23 -8.04 0.18
CA LEU A 219 -13.49 -9.39 0.67
C LEU A 219 -14.98 -9.39 1.03
N SER A 220 -15.81 -9.76 0.06
CA SER A 220 -17.24 -10.05 0.25
C SER A 220 -17.39 -11.37 0.98
#